data_AF-A0A931EVF1-F1
#
_entry.id   AF-A0A931EVF1-F1
#
_cell.length_a   1.000
_cell.length_b   1.000
_cell.length_c   1.000
_cell.angle_alpha   90.00
_cell.angle_beta   90.00
_cell.angle_gamma   90.00
#
_symmetry.space_group_name_H-M   'P 1'
#
loop_
_entity.id
_entity.type
_entity.pdbx_description
1 polymer ?
#
loop_
_entity_poly.entity_id
_entity_poly.type
_entity_poly.pdbx_seq_one_letter_code
_entity_poly.pdbx_strand_id
1 'polypeptide(L)'
;MSHAARILTPAITTPDTQQTVSFLGELYHLRVTGHDTGGGFAVVETRGGRGHGSPMHVHRVDSETFVVLDGELRMVVDGQEHRAGAGCAAVLPAGRPHGFVVTSDSARYLTLHHGPGFADFLIDAGGKVGAKPDLGLLTEIAARHGIDIVGPPLVP
;
A
#
# COMPACT_ATOMS: atom_id res chain seq x y z
N MET A 1 10.59 16.89 18.42
CA MET A 1 10.70 16.46 17.01
C MET A 1 11.43 15.14 16.99
N SER A 2 10.75 14.04 16.70
CA SER A 2 11.41 12.74 16.55
C SER A 2 12.31 12.82 15.31
N HIS A 3 13.61 12.59 15.46
CA HIS A 3 14.47 12.43 14.29
C HIS A 3 14.01 11.18 13.55
N ALA A 4 13.77 11.30 12.24
CA ALA A 4 13.55 10.13 11.39
C ALA A 4 14.66 9.10 11.67
N ALA A 5 14.28 7.83 11.80
CA ALA A 5 15.23 6.75 12.05
C ALA A 5 16.35 6.84 11.00
N ARG A 6 17.60 6.99 11.48
CA ARG A 6 18.77 7.05 10.59
C ARG A 6 19.05 5.64 10.11
N ILE A 7 19.05 5.44 8.79
CA ILE A 7 19.54 4.21 8.16
C ILE A 7 21.06 4.22 8.26
N LEU A 8 21.62 3.33 9.10
CA LEU A 8 23.06 3.27 9.38
C LEU A 8 23.79 2.25 8.50
N THR A 9 23.05 1.30 7.92
CA THR A 9 23.56 0.23 7.06
C THR A 9 22.83 0.28 5.73
N PRO A 10 23.52 0.15 4.58
CA PRO A 10 22.84 0.11 3.29
C PRO A 10 21.93 -1.12 3.20
N ALA A 11 20.71 -0.92 2.73
CA ALA A 11 19.83 -1.99 2.27
C ALA A 11 19.88 -2.06 0.74
N ILE A 12 20.37 -3.17 0.21
CA ILE A 12 20.39 -3.46 -1.23
C ILE A 12 19.64 -4.77 -1.42
N THR A 13 18.44 -4.69 -1.97
CA THR A 13 17.61 -5.85 -2.26
C THR A 13 17.59 -6.12 -3.77
N THR A 14 17.48 -7.39 -4.14
CA THR A 14 17.34 -7.83 -5.53
C THR A 14 16.04 -8.63 -5.67
N PRO A 15 15.57 -8.91 -6.91
CA PRO A 15 14.40 -9.77 -7.09
C PRO A 15 14.49 -11.11 -6.34
N ASP A 16 15.68 -11.66 -6.17
CA ASP A 16 15.91 -12.95 -5.47
C ASP A 16 15.78 -12.82 -3.94
N THR A 17 15.98 -11.63 -3.38
CA THR A 17 15.89 -11.38 -1.93
C THR A 17 14.57 -10.71 -1.55
N GLN A 18 13.80 -10.23 -2.52
CA GLN A 18 12.54 -9.53 -2.27
C GLN A 18 11.40 -10.52 -2.07
N GLN A 19 10.54 -10.23 -1.11
CA GLN A 19 9.32 -11.00 -0.90
C GLN A 19 8.22 -10.50 -1.83
N THR A 20 7.44 -11.43 -2.37
CA THR A 20 6.20 -11.13 -3.08
C THR A 20 5.03 -11.71 -2.30
N VAL A 21 4.01 -10.88 -2.09
CA VAL A 21 2.79 -11.23 -1.36
C VAL A 21 1.60 -11.11 -2.29
N SER A 22 0.74 -12.13 -2.30
CA SER A 22 -0.54 -12.05 -3.00
C SER A 22 -1.58 -11.40 -2.11
N PHE A 23 -2.06 -10.21 -2.51
CA PHE A 23 -2.97 -9.40 -1.72
C PHE A 23 -3.96 -8.65 -2.63
N LEU A 24 -5.24 -8.62 -2.24
CA LEU A 24 -6.32 -7.98 -2.99
C LEU A 24 -6.36 -8.33 -4.49
N GLY A 25 -6.03 -9.58 -4.82
CA GLY A 25 -6.06 -10.11 -6.18
C GLY A 25 -4.82 -9.80 -7.03
N GLU A 26 -3.83 -9.07 -6.51
CA GLU A 26 -2.59 -8.75 -7.22
C GLU A 26 -1.36 -9.18 -6.43
N LEU A 27 -0.19 -9.11 -7.09
CA LEU A 27 1.11 -9.33 -6.46
C LEU A 27 1.71 -8.01 -5.99
N TYR A 28 2.03 -7.98 -4.70
CA TYR A 28 2.70 -6.87 -4.02
C TYR A 28 4.16 -7.27 -3.81
N HIS A 29 5.07 -6.55 -4.47
CA HIS A 29 6.50 -6.79 -4.38
C HIS A 29 7.10 -5.88 -3.30
N LEU A 30 7.53 -6.45 -2.18
CA LEU A 30 8.15 -5.72 -1.08
C LEU A 30 9.59 -5.39 -1.49
N ARG A 31 9.81 -4.19 -2.01
CA ARG A 31 11.12 -3.74 -2.52
C ARG A 31 12.09 -3.49 -1.38
N VAL A 32 11.65 -2.79 -0.34
CA VAL A 32 12.32 -2.72 0.97
C VAL A 32 11.26 -2.74 2.07
N THR A 33 11.62 -3.31 3.21
CA THR A 33 10.73 -3.48 4.36
C THR A 33 11.17 -2.64 5.55
N GLY A 34 10.37 -2.64 6.62
CA GLY A 34 10.78 -2.07 7.90
C GLY A 34 12.06 -2.71 8.45
N HIS A 35 12.30 -4.00 8.21
CA HIS A 35 13.54 -4.66 8.61
C HIS A 35 14.76 -4.02 7.92
N ASP A 36 14.65 -3.74 6.63
CA ASP A 36 15.73 -3.16 5.83
C ASP A 36 16.04 -1.70 6.19
N THR A 37 15.03 -0.96 6.68
CA THR A 37 15.14 0.47 6.97
C THR A 37 15.25 0.79 8.46
N GLY A 38 15.41 -0.22 9.32
CA GLY A 38 15.44 -0.03 10.78
C GLY A 38 14.13 0.54 11.34
N GLY A 39 13.00 0.16 10.73
CA GLY A 39 11.65 0.59 11.09
C GLY A 39 11.26 1.96 10.54
N GLY A 40 12.02 2.53 9.60
CA GLY A 40 11.76 3.86 9.07
C GLY A 40 10.60 3.91 8.08
N PHE A 41 10.62 3.04 7.07
CA PHE A 41 9.59 2.93 6.04
C PHE A 41 9.65 1.59 5.28
N ALA A 42 8.60 1.28 4.55
CA ALA A 42 8.57 0.23 3.53
C ALA A 42 8.30 0.84 2.14
N VAL A 43 8.81 0.19 1.10
CA VAL A 43 8.49 0.49 -0.30
C VAL A 43 7.95 -0.76 -0.95
N VAL A 44 6.74 -0.67 -1.50
CA VAL A 44 6.05 -1.78 -2.15
C VAL A 44 5.76 -1.37 -3.59
N GLU A 45 6.01 -2.28 -4.52
CA GLU A 45 5.60 -2.10 -5.91
C GLU A 45 4.43 -3.01 -6.24
N THR A 46 3.42 -2.46 -6.90
CA THR A 46 2.26 -3.21 -7.38
C THR A 46 2.03 -2.90 -8.85
N ARG A 47 1.67 -3.93 -9.62
CA ARG A 47 1.06 -3.80 -10.94
C ARG A 47 -0.37 -4.32 -10.83
N GLY A 48 -1.35 -3.45 -11.03
CA GLY A 48 -2.77 -3.80 -10.96
C GLY A 48 -3.48 -3.64 -12.30
N GLY A 49 -4.41 -4.53 -12.61
CA GLY A 49 -5.35 -4.35 -13.73
C GLY A 49 -6.45 -3.32 -13.41
N ARG A 50 -7.21 -2.90 -14.43
CA ARG A 50 -8.39 -2.02 -14.25
C ARG A 50 -9.32 -2.60 -13.17
N GLY A 51 -9.69 -1.78 -12.18
CA GLY A 51 -10.52 -2.21 -11.06
C GLY A 51 -9.77 -2.76 -9.85
N HIS A 52 -8.47 -3.03 -9.96
CA HIS A 52 -7.66 -3.26 -8.77
C HIS A 52 -7.61 -1.98 -7.91
N GLY A 53 -7.73 -2.13 -6.60
CA GLY A 53 -7.80 -1.01 -5.68
C GLY A 53 -7.94 -1.45 -4.24
N SER A 54 -7.86 -0.50 -3.32
CA SER A 54 -8.08 -0.74 -1.90
C SER A 54 -9.57 -0.57 -1.53
N PRO A 55 -10.03 -1.18 -0.42
CA PRO A 55 -11.17 -0.63 0.30
C PRO A 55 -10.90 0.81 0.77
N MET A 56 -11.96 1.55 1.13
CA MET A 56 -11.79 2.78 1.88
C MET A 56 -11.29 2.46 3.28
N HIS A 57 -10.19 3.09 3.69
CA HIS A 57 -9.51 2.79 4.95
C HIS A 57 -8.84 4.03 5.56
N VAL A 58 -8.41 3.89 6.81
CA VAL A 58 -7.66 4.90 7.56
C VAL A 58 -6.42 4.24 8.15
N HIS A 59 -5.23 4.73 7.79
CA HIS A 59 -4.02 4.46 8.56
C HIS A 59 -4.01 5.37 9.80
N ARG A 60 -3.90 4.81 11.00
CA ARG A 60 -3.98 5.59 12.25
C ARG A 60 -2.77 6.48 12.47
N VAL A 61 -1.60 6.06 12.00
CA VAL A 61 -0.31 6.73 12.28
C VAL A 61 0.46 7.05 11.01
N ASP A 62 0.44 6.15 10.03
CA ASP A 62 1.29 6.25 8.85
C ASP A 62 0.59 7.02 7.72
N SER A 63 1.33 7.87 7.01
CA SER A 63 0.87 8.36 5.71
C SER A 63 1.27 7.37 4.63
N GLU A 64 0.40 7.19 3.65
CA GLU A 64 0.66 6.37 2.47
C GLU A 64 1.02 7.28 1.29
N THR A 65 2.19 7.08 0.69
CA THR A 65 2.63 7.85 -0.48
C THR A 65 2.60 6.98 -1.72
N PHE A 66 2.02 7.49 -2.80
CA PHE A 66 2.04 6.85 -4.12
C PHE A 66 3.04 7.56 -5.04
N VAL A 67 3.78 6.76 -5.82
CA VAL A 67 4.50 7.23 -7.02
C VAL A 67 4.02 6.39 -8.19
N VAL A 68 3.28 7.00 -9.12
CA VAL A 68 2.73 6.30 -10.28
C VAL A 68 3.78 6.25 -11.37
N LEU A 69 4.18 5.04 -11.76
CA LEU A 69 5.22 4.80 -12.77
C LEU A 69 4.61 4.67 -14.18
N ASP A 70 3.42 4.07 -14.27
CA ASP A 70 2.69 3.83 -15.51
C ASP A 70 1.18 3.72 -15.22
N GLY A 71 0.33 4.07 -16.19
CA GLY A 71 -1.14 4.04 -16.05
C GLY A 71 -1.75 5.21 -15.28
N GLU A 72 -2.99 5.03 -14.80
CA GLU A 72 -3.78 6.02 -14.07
C GLU A 72 -4.52 5.38 -12.87
N LEU A 73 -4.51 6.09 -11.75
CA LEU A 73 -5.28 5.79 -10.55
C LEU A 73 -6.32 6.91 -10.31
N ARG A 74 -7.52 6.53 -9.87
CA ARG A 74 -8.44 7.43 -9.15
C ARG A 74 -8.26 7.22 -7.66
N MET A 75 -8.09 8.31 -6.92
CA MET A 75 -7.93 8.32 -5.47
C MET A 75 -9.06 9.14 -4.84
N VAL A 76 -9.58 8.68 -3.69
CA VAL A 76 -10.51 9.45 -2.87
C VAL A 76 -9.84 9.67 -1.52
N VAL A 77 -9.79 10.92 -1.07
CA VAL A 77 -9.17 11.32 0.21
C VAL A 77 -10.10 12.30 0.89
N ASP A 78 -10.59 11.96 2.09
CA ASP A 78 -11.50 12.82 2.86
C ASP A 78 -12.71 13.30 2.04
N GLY A 79 -13.24 12.39 1.21
CA GLY A 79 -14.37 12.65 0.31
C GLY A 79 -14.05 13.44 -0.97
N GLN A 80 -12.80 13.84 -1.19
CA GLN A 80 -12.36 14.52 -2.42
C GLN A 80 -11.74 13.54 -3.41
N GLU A 81 -12.08 13.68 -4.69
CA GLU A 81 -11.57 12.83 -5.75
C GLU A 81 -10.35 13.45 -6.46
N HIS A 82 -9.37 12.61 -6.76
CA HIS A 82 -8.15 12.98 -7.46
C HIS A 82 -7.80 11.94 -8.51
N ARG A 83 -7.18 12.37 -9.61
CA ARG A 83 -6.57 11.49 -10.62
C ARG A 83 -5.06 11.61 -10.52
N ALA A 84 -4.37 10.47 -10.56
CA ALA A 84 -2.92 10.39 -10.55
C ALA A 84 -2.46 9.47 -11.68
N GLY A 85 -1.90 10.07 -12.73
CA GLY A 85 -1.30 9.35 -13.86
C GLY A 85 0.20 9.14 -13.69
N ALA A 86 0.85 8.53 -14.69
CA ALA A 86 2.29 8.33 -14.73
C ALA A 86 3.08 9.63 -14.43
N GLY A 87 4.07 9.54 -13.54
CA GLY A 87 4.88 10.66 -13.07
C GLY A 87 4.26 11.44 -11.89
N CYS A 88 2.99 11.22 -11.56
CA CYS A 88 2.39 11.81 -10.37
C CYS A 88 2.91 11.16 -9.09
N ALA A 89 3.08 11.99 -8.06
CA ALA A 89 3.25 11.56 -6.68
C ALA A 89 2.08 12.10 -5.83
N ALA A 90 1.60 11.31 -4.89
CA ALA A 90 0.51 11.69 -3.99
C ALA A 90 0.84 11.25 -2.56
N VAL A 91 0.55 12.09 -1.58
CA VAL A 91 0.68 11.74 -0.15
C VAL A 91 -0.71 11.72 0.46
N LEU A 92 -1.12 10.55 0.94
CA LEU A 92 -2.39 10.32 1.62
C LEU A 92 -2.14 10.40 3.13
N PRO A 93 -2.64 11.44 3.81
CA PRO A 93 -2.29 11.71 5.20
C PRO A 93 -2.90 10.69 6.17
N ALA A 94 -2.15 10.36 7.22
CA ALA A 94 -2.63 9.57 8.35
C ALA A 94 -3.91 10.17 8.97
N GLY A 95 -4.77 9.32 9.49
CA GLY A 95 -6.00 9.70 10.18
C GLY A 95 -7.12 10.20 9.26
N ARG A 96 -6.92 10.27 7.95
CA ARG A 96 -7.97 10.63 6.97
C ARG A 96 -8.42 9.41 6.18
N PRO A 97 -9.73 9.19 6.00
CA PRO A 97 -10.22 8.12 5.13
C PRO A 97 -9.73 8.30 3.69
N HIS A 98 -9.20 7.23 3.11
CA HIS A 98 -8.79 7.22 1.72
C HIS A 98 -8.89 5.84 1.06
N GLY A 99 -8.84 5.84 -0.26
CA GLY A 99 -8.75 4.64 -1.08
C GLY A 99 -8.40 4.97 -2.52
N PHE A 100 -8.01 3.97 -3.29
CA PHE A 100 -7.67 4.13 -4.71
C PHE A 100 -8.25 3.00 -5.57
N VAL A 101 -8.34 3.25 -6.87
CA VAL A 101 -8.65 2.24 -7.89
C VAL A 101 -7.92 2.54 -9.19
N VAL A 102 -7.44 1.51 -9.87
CA VAL A 102 -6.85 1.59 -11.21
C VAL A 102 -7.94 1.88 -12.25
N THR A 103 -7.80 2.99 -12.97
CA THR A 103 -8.74 3.42 -14.02
C THR A 103 -8.21 3.19 -15.43
N SER A 104 -6.91 3.05 -15.65
CA SER A 104 -6.37 2.55 -16.93
C SER A 104 -6.54 1.03 -17.06
N ASP A 105 -6.22 0.45 -18.23
CA ASP A 105 -6.22 -1.01 -18.42
C ASP A 105 -5.28 -1.72 -17.44
N SER A 106 -4.16 -1.08 -17.12
CA SER A 106 -3.26 -1.45 -16.04
C SER A 106 -2.54 -0.23 -15.49
N ALA A 107 -2.08 -0.28 -14.25
CA ALA A 107 -1.16 0.70 -13.68
C ALA A 107 -0.03 0.01 -12.92
N ARG A 108 1.13 0.68 -12.88
CA ARG A 108 2.30 0.28 -12.09
C ARG A 108 2.66 1.44 -11.18
N TYR A 109 2.77 1.19 -9.88
CA TYR A 109 3.01 2.24 -8.90
C TYR A 109 3.81 1.70 -7.72
N LEU A 110 4.50 2.61 -7.04
CA LEU A 110 5.10 2.38 -5.73
C LEU A 110 4.18 2.94 -4.66
N THR A 111 4.05 2.23 -3.55
CA THR A 111 3.57 2.79 -2.29
C THR A 111 4.71 2.84 -1.28
N LEU A 112 4.78 3.95 -0.55
CA LEU A 112 5.70 4.13 0.56
C LEU A 112 4.88 4.35 1.83
N HIS A 113 5.21 3.58 2.85
CA HIS A 113 4.53 3.57 4.14
C HIS A 113 5.57 3.87 5.20
N HIS A 114 5.30 4.85 6.07
CA HIS A 114 6.17 5.08 7.22
C HIS A 114 6.04 3.93 8.22
N GLY A 115 7.10 3.67 8.99
CA GLY A 115 7.12 2.58 9.96
C GLY A 115 7.31 1.18 9.33
N PRO A 116 7.45 0.15 10.16
CA PRO A 116 7.56 -1.24 9.68
C PRO A 116 6.20 -1.87 9.35
N GLY A 117 5.10 -1.31 9.89
CA GLY A 117 3.84 -2.03 10.05
C GLY A 117 3.16 -2.46 8.75
N PHE A 118 3.29 -1.70 7.66
CA PHE A 118 2.58 -2.04 6.42
C PHE A 118 3.11 -3.30 5.73
N ALA A 119 4.43 -3.53 5.77
CA ALA A 119 5.00 -4.76 5.20
C ALA A 119 4.53 -5.99 5.99
N ASP A 120 4.54 -5.90 7.32
CA ASP A 120 4.06 -6.96 8.21
C ASP A 120 2.55 -7.20 8.02
N PHE A 121 1.76 -6.12 7.86
CA PHE A 121 0.35 -6.19 7.49
C PHE A 121 0.13 -6.98 6.21
N LEU A 122 0.87 -6.67 5.14
CA LEU A 122 0.76 -7.40 3.88
C LEU A 122 1.07 -8.88 4.09
N ILE A 123 2.13 -9.21 4.83
CA ILE A 123 2.52 -10.60 5.10
C ILE A 123 1.41 -11.35 5.85
N ASP A 124 0.82 -10.74 6.88
CA ASP A 124 -0.23 -11.34 7.70
C ASP A 124 -1.57 -11.46 6.95
N ALA A 125 -1.92 -10.44 6.15
CA ALA A 125 -3.17 -10.38 5.39
C ALA A 125 -3.07 -11.09 4.03
N GLY A 126 -1.84 -11.41 3.61
CA GLY A 126 -1.53 -12.09 2.36
C GLY A 126 -2.15 -13.48 2.30
N GLY A 127 -2.66 -13.84 1.13
CA GLY A 127 -3.32 -15.11 0.88
C GLY A 127 -2.72 -15.89 -0.27
N LYS A 128 -3.31 -17.05 -0.57
CA LYS A 128 -2.97 -17.78 -1.81
C LYS A 128 -3.43 -16.96 -3.02
N VAL A 129 -2.61 -16.95 -4.07
CA VAL A 129 -2.96 -16.35 -5.37
C VAL A 129 -4.31 -16.88 -5.85
N GLY A 130 -5.20 -15.98 -6.24
CA GLY A 130 -6.54 -16.31 -6.75
C GLY A 130 -7.59 -16.65 -5.68
N ALA A 131 -7.24 -16.64 -4.39
CA ALA A 131 -8.22 -16.77 -3.32
C ALA A 131 -8.96 -15.44 -3.09
N LYS A 132 -10.27 -15.51 -2.84
CA LYS A 132 -11.03 -14.34 -2.38
C LYS A 132 -10.62 -14.02 -0.93
N PRO A 133 -10.39 -12.74 -0.57
CA PRO A 133 -10.13 -12.37 0.81
C PRO A 133 -11.35 -12.64 1.68
N ASP A 134 -11.15 -13.23 2.86
CA ASP A 134 -12.13 -13.18 3.93
C ASP A 134 -12.13 -11.75 4.49
N LEU A 135 -13.23 -11.02 4.28
CA LEU A 135 -13.33 -9.60 4.64
C LEU A 135 -13.35 -9.40 6.16
N GLY A 136 -13.91 -10.34 6.92
CA GLY A 136 -13.92 -10.26 8.38
C GLY A 136 -12.50 -10.42 8.92
N LEU A 137 -11.81 -11.46 8.47
CA LEU A 137 -10.42 -11.71 8.85
C LEU A 137 -9.49 -10.57 8.39
N LEU A 138 -9.69 -10.04 7.18
CA LEU A 138 -8.92 -8.90 6.67
C LEU A 138 -9.09 -7.67 7.56
N THR A 139 -10.32 -7.40 8.00
CA THR A 139 -10.62 -6.27 8.89
C THR A 139 -9.92 -6.44 10.26
N GLU A 140 -9.95 -7.65 10.82
CA GLU A 140 -9.27 -7.95 12.07
C GLU A 140 -7.74 -7.83 11.96
N ILE A 141 -7.15 -8.32 10.88
CA ILE A 141 -5.70 -8.21 10.63
C ILE A 141 -5.33 -6.74 10.44
N ALA A 142 -6.04 -6.00 9.59
CA ALA A 142 -5.81 -4.59 9.35
C ALA A 142 -5.80 -3.78 10.67
N ALA A 143 -6.79 -4.02 11.55
CA ALA A 143 -6.91 -3.30 12.81
C ALA A 143 -5.71 -3.54 13.76
N ARG A 144 -5.11 -4.74 13.75
CA ARG A 144 -3.90 -5.05 14.54
C ARG A 144 -2.67 -4.27 14.05
N HIS A 145 -2.65 -3.94 12.76
CA HIS A 145 -1.59 -3.17 12.12
C HIS A 145 -1.91 -1.67 12.04
N GLY A 146 -2.93 -1.19 12.77
CA GLY A 146 -3.27 0.23 12.82
C GLY A 146 -3.99 0.75 11.57
N ILE A 147 -4.65 -0.13 10.82
CA ILE A 147 -5.45 0.20 9.63
C ILE A 147 -6.92 -0.11 9.92
N ASP A 148 -7.78 0.90 9.81
CA ASP A 148 -9.22 0.74 9.96
C ASP A 148 -9.89 0.71 8.58
N ILE A 149 -10.56 -0.40 8.24
CA ILE A 149 -11.39 -0.47 7.03
C ILE A 149 -12.74 0.18 7.33
N VAL A 150 -13.07 1.24 6.59
CA VAL A 150 -14.24 2.11 6.87
C VAL A 150 -15.28 2.09 5.75
N GLY A 151 -15.02 1.41 4.64
CA GLY A 151 -15.97 1.33 3.53
C GLY A 151 -15.55 0.39 2.42
N PRO A 152 -16.42 0.19 1.42
CA PRO A 152 -16.16 -0.69 0.30
C PRO A 152 -15.03 -0.15 -0.60
N PRO A 153 -14.48 -0.99 -1.49
CA PRO A 153 -13.57 -0.54 -2.55
C PRO A 153 -14.23 0.44 -3.52
N LEU A 154 -13.40 1.30 -4.08
CA LEU A 154 -13.77 2.17 -5.18
C LEU A 154 -13.99 1.37 -6.47
N VAL A 155 -14.88 1.86 -7.34
CA VAL A 155 -15.10 1.30 -8.69
C VAL A 155 -14.42 2.18 -9.76
N PRO A 156 -13.88 1.60 -10.85
CA PRO A 156 -13.22 2.36 -11.93
C PRO A 156 -14.04 3.45 -12.59
#